data_AF-A0A971DPG4-F1
#
_entry.id   AF-A0A971DPG4-F1
#
_cell.length_a   1.000
_cell.length_b   1.000
_cell.length_c   1.000
_cell.angle_alpha   90.00
_cell.angle_beta   90.00
_cell.angle_gamma   90.00
#
_symmetry.space_group_name_H-M   'P 1'
#
loop_
_entity.id
_entity.type
_entity.pdbx_description
1 polymer ?
#
loop_
_entity_poly.entity_id
_entity_poly.type
_entity_poly.pdbx_seq_one_letter_code
_entity_poly.pdbx_strand_id
1 'polypeptide(L)'
;MNKRITLFCLFICLLQYTGAQPVNETLYPRVERGYIELKDGRILKGKYIYSPDFGKIRIVTFHESVVLDASEVVRITKKKPGTGETNDSGEEFSQTKSYFIFSESGILPGNPDNMNKMPFIFHTTVNYRLLEKLSAGLGAGVEFYKETYLPVTINGIYRFNNNRAAPFAMLQAGYQVPIEGSRTKVVNVMLAHTDYIWPGPQVSYDMELKARGGILLNPSLGIMWQTRSDVNFTFSVGYRFHRLAYRNKEKEYNLNVDYNRLSLKLGLIFN
;
A
#
# COMPACT_ATOMS: atom_id res chain seq x y z
N MET A 1 15.08 -10.43 24.91
CA MET A 1 13.71 -9.97 24.61
C MET A 1 13.52 -9.64 23.12
N ASN A 2 14.16 -10.36 22.18
CA ASN A 2 14.16 -9.96 20.75
C ASN A 2 13.58 -11.02 19.80
N LYS A 3 13.46 -12.29 20.20
CA LYS A 3 13.10 -13.38 19.26
C LYS A 3 11.67 -13.30 18.71
N ARG A 4 10.71 -12.81 19.49
CA ARG A 4 9.29 -12.70 19.08
C ARG A 4 9.04 -11.55 18.10
N ILE A 5 9.75 -10.44 18.27
CA ILE A 5 9.67 -9.27 17.38
C ILE A 5 10.34 -9.58 16.05
N THR A 6 11.52 -10.23 16.07
CA THR A 6 12.17 -10.69 14.85
C THR A 6 11.30 -11.68 14.09
N LEU A 7 10.64 -12.63 14.78
CA LEU A 7 9.73 -13.58 14.13
C LEU A 7 8.53 -12.90 13.47
N PHE A 8 7.94 -11.88 14.12
CA PHE A 8 6.78 -11.19 13.58
C PHE A 8 7.12 -10.32 12.36
N CYS A 9 8.25 -9.59 12.40
CA CYS A 9 8.76 -8.87 11.24
C CYS A 9 9.16 -9.83 10.11
N LEU A 10 9.78 -10.96 10.43
CA LEU A 10 10.14 -11.98 9.45
C LEU A 10 8.91 -12.62 8.80
N PHE A 11 7.81 -12.80 9.56
CA PHE A 11 6.54 -13.30 9.06
C PHE A 11 5.87 -12.31 8.09
N ILE A 12 5.91 -11.00 8.39
CA ILE A 12 5.41 -9.96 7.49
C ILE A 12 6.25 -9.90 6.20
N CYS A 13 7.59 -9.99 6.31
CA CYS A 13 8.46 -10.06 5.13
C CYS A 13 8.26 -11.35 4.30
N LEU A 14 7.99 -12.49 4.95
CA LEU A 14 7.68 -13.76 4.27
C LEU A 14 6.36 -13.70 3.50
N LEU A 15 5.34 -13.03 4.04
CA LEU A 15 4.08 -12.79 3.33
C LEU A 15 4.29 -11.94 2.07
N GLN A 16 5.19 -10.95 2.13
CA GLN A 16 5.55 -10.13 0.96
C GLN A 16 6.33 -10.93 -0.11
N TYR A 17 7.14 -11.92 0.29
CA TYR A 17 7.90 -12.76 -0.64
C TYR A 17 7.01 -13.64 -1.53
N THR A 18 5.82 -14.04 -1.04
CA THR A 18 4.89 -14.84 -1.85
C THR A 18 4.33 -14.09 -3.06
N GLY A 19 4.32 -12.75 -3.03
CA GLY A 19 3.91 -11.91 -4.16
C GLY A 19 5.01 -11.65 -5.19
N ALA A 20 6.27 -11.97 -4.88
CA ALA A 20 7.45 -11.62 -5.67
C ALA A 20 8.26 -12.85 -6.09
N GLN A 21 7.60 -13.97 -6.41
CA GLN A 21 8.30 -15.05 -7.09
C GLN A 21 8.67 -14.59 -8.51
N PRO A 22 9.97 -14.53 -8.87
CA PRO A 22 10.34 -14.40 -10.27
C PRO A 22 9.85 -15.67 -10.96
N VAL A 23 8.84 -15.52 -11.82
CA VAL A 23 8.50 -16.59 -12.76
C VAL A 23 9.74 -16.74 -13.63
N ASN A 24 10.51 -17.80 -13.41
CA ASN A 24 11.52 -18.22 -14.35
C ASN A 24 10.77 -18.45 -15.67
N GLU A 25 10.93 -17.54 -16.62
CA GLU A 25 10.45 -17.71 -17.99
C GLU A 25 11.28 -18.80 -18.65
N THR A 26 11.04 -20.05 -18.25
CA THR A 26 11.30 -21.18 -19.11
C THR A 26 10.51 -20.94 -20.40
N LEU A 27 11.22 -21.02 -21.53
CA LEU A 27 10.78 -20.76 -22.90
C LEU A 27 9.69 -21.76 -23.36
N TYR A 28 8.60 -21.88 -22.61
CA TYR A 28 7.41 -22.59 -23.03
C TYR A 28 6.56 -21.60 -23.82
N PRO A 29 6.08 -21.99 -25.02
CA PRO A 29 5.23 -21.11 -25.80
C PRO A 29 3.93 -20.84 -25.03
N ARG A 30 3.73 -19.57 -24.66
CA ARG A 30 2.62 -19.12 -23.83
C ARG A 30 1.33 -19.19 -24.63
N VAL A 31 0.34 -19.91 -24.08
CA VAL A 31 -0.99 -19.99 -24.69
C VAL A 31 -1.77 -18.74 -24.36
N GLU A 32 -2.00 -17.90 -25.37
CA GLU A 32 -2.75 -16.65 -25.24
C GLU A 32 -4.13 -16.75 -25.90
N ARG A 33 -5.04 -15.82 -25.60
CA ARG A 33 -6.41 -15.78 -26.14
C ARG A 33 -6.64 -14.47 -26.86
N GLY A 34 -7.23 -14.52 -28.05
CA GLY A 34 -7.50 -13.31 -28.83
C GLY A 34 -8.43 -13.53 -30.02
N TYR A 35 -8.67 -12.43 -30.72
CA TYR A 35 -9.24 -12.35 -32.07
C TYR A 35 -8.07 -12.19 -33.04
N ILE A 36 -7.86 -13.18 -33.88
CA ILE A 36 -6.78 -13.24 -34.87
C ILE A 36 -7.38 -12.80 -36.21
N GLU A 37 -6.89 -11.69 -36.74
CA GLU A 37 -7.25 -11.19 -38.07
C GLU A 37 -6.23 -11.70 -39.09
N LEU A 38 -6.72 -12.43 -40.10
CA LEU A 38 -5.92 -13.00 -41.18
C LEU A 38 -5.90 -12.08 -42.40
N LYS A 39 -4.88 -12.23 -43.24
CA LYS A 39 -4.73 -11.44 -44.49
C LYS A 39 -5.90 -11.59 -45.46
N ASP A 40 -6.63 -12.70 -45.40
CA ASP A 40 -7.83 -12.95 -46.20
C ASP A 40 -9.10 -12.28 -45.64
N GLY A 41 -8.98 -11.53 -44.54
CA GLY A 41 -10.07 -10.81 -43.89
C GLY A 41 -10.88 -11.64 -42.90
N ARG A 42 -10.55 -12.94 -42.69
CA ARG A 42 -11.21 -13.75 -41.66
C ARG A 42 -10.74 -13.35 -40.27
N ILE A 43 -11.68 -13.34 -39.33
CA ILE A 43 -11.41 -13.11 -37.90
C ILE A 43 -11.70 -14.39 -37.13
N LEU A 44 -10.66 -15.01 -36.59
CA LEU A 44 -10.76 -16.22 -35.78
C LEU A 44 -10.71 -15.87 -34.29
N LYS A 45 -11.66 -16.36 -33.50
CA LYS A 45 -11.64 -16.23 -32.04
C LYS A 45 -11.14 -17.53 -31.42
N GLY A 46 -10.04 -17.48 -30.68
CA GLY A 46 -9.46 -18.71 -30.13
C GLY A 46 -8.28 -18.50 -29.20
N LYS A 47 -7.73 -19.62 -28.75
CA LYS A 47 -6.41 -19.67 -28.14
C LYS A 47 -5.36 -19.72 -29.25
N TYR A 48 -4.23 -19.06 -29.10
CA TYR A 48 -3.13 -19.17 -30.05
C TYR A 48 -1.79 -19.43 -29.35
N ILE A 49 -0.89 -20.07 -30.08
CA ILE A 49 0.44 -20.47 -29.62
C ILE A 49 1.41 -20.29 -30.78
N TYR A 50 2.49 -19.52 -30.56
CA TYR A 50 3.58 -19.42 -31.53
C TYR A 50 4.54 -20.60 -31.41
N SER A 51 5.12 -21.02 -32.53
CA SER A 51 6.27 -21.91 -32.54
C SER A 51 7.50 -21.21 -31.95
N PRO A 52 8.50 -21.95 -31.43
CA PRO A 52 9.68 -21.34 -30.80
C PRO A 52 10.49 -20.42 -31.72
N ASP A 53 10.42 -20.65 -33.03
CA ASP A 53 11.04 -19.86 -34.10
C ASP A 53 10.14 -18.71 -34.60
N PHE A 54 8.94 -18.54 -34.01
CA PHE A 54 7.91 -17.58 -34.40
C PHE A 54 7.42 -17.67 -35.86
N GLY A 55 7.86 -18.67 -36.62
CA GLY A 55 7.47 -18.85 -38.02
C GLY A 55 6.04 -19.37 -38.19
N LYS A 56 5.49 -20.06 -37.18
CA LYS A 56 4.15 -20.65 -37.24
C LYS A 56 3.30 -20.26 -36.05
N ILE A 57 2.00 -20.18 -36.27
CA ILE A 57 1.00 -19.97 -35.23
C ILE A 57 -0.03 -21.09 -35.29
N ARG A 58 -0.27 -21.73 -34.13
CA ARG A 58 -1.39 -22.66 -33.95
C ARG A 58 -2.54 -21.90 -33.31
N ILE A 59 -3.70 -21.88 -33.97
CA ILE A 59 -4.93 -21.26 -33.49
C ILE A 59 -5.92 -22.38 -33.18
N VAL A 60 -6.37 -22.45 -31.92
CA VAL A 60 -7.36 -23.41 -31.43
C VAL A 60 -8.66 -22.65 -31.20
N THR A 61 -9.63 -22.87 -32.08
CA THR A 61 -11.02 -22.41 -31.92
C THR A 61 -11.84 -23.47 -31.18
N PHE A 62 -13.14 -23.25 -31.00
CA PHE A 62 -14.01 -24.19 -30.30
C PHE A 62 -14.18 -25.54 -31.06
N HIS A 63 -14.10 -25.52 -32.38
CA HIS A 63 -14.37 -26.72 -33.22
C HIS A 63 -13.13 -27.22 -33.98
N GLU A 64 -12.09 -26.40 -34.14
CA GLU A 64 -10.95 -26.73 -35.00
C GLU A 64 -9.62 -26.19 -34.45
N SER A 65 -8.53 -26.84 -34.84
CA SER A 65 -7.17 -26.37 -34.60
C SER A 65 -6.48 -26.19 -35.94
N VAL A 66 -6.11 -24.95 -36.26
CA VAL A 66 -5.47 -24.59 -37.52
C VAL A 66 -4.04 -24.15 -37.25
N VAL A 67 -3.08 -24.61 -38.06
CA VAL A 67 -1.68 -24.16 -38.02
C VAL A 67 -1.42 -23.36 -39.28
N LEU A 68 -1.03 -22.10 -39.11
CA LEU A 68 -0.77 -21.15 -40.18
C LEU A 68 0.66 -20.63 -40.08
N ASP A 69 1.16 -20.06 -41.17
CA ASP A 69 2.37 -19.25 -41.13
C ASP A 69 2.08 -17.95 -40.36
N ALA A 70 3.00 -17.53 -39.48
CA ALA A 70 2.81 -16.31 -38.70
C ALA A 70 2.66 -15.07 -39.59
N SER A 71 3.22 -15.09 -40.80
CA SER A 71 3.08 -14.02 -41.79
C SER A 71 1.67 -13.88 -42.36
N GLU A 72 0.78 -14.87 -42.18
CA GLU A 72 -0.61 -14.79 -42.61
C GLU A 72 -1.50 -14.01 -41.62
N VAL A 73 -1.00 -13.75 -40.41
CA VAL A 73 -1.68 -12.97 -39.38
C VAL A 73 -1.40 -11.49 -39.57
N VAL A 74 -2.44 -10.69 -39.70
CA VAL A 74 -2.37 -9.22 -39.79
C VAL A 74 -2.21 -8.61 -38.40
N ARG A 75 -3.08 -9.01 -37.47
CA ARG A 75 -3.03 -8.57 -36.07
C ARG A 75 -3.79 -9.53 -35.15
N ILE A 76 -3.48 -9.45 -33.87
CA ILE A 76 -4.21 -10.16 -32.81
C ILE A 76 -4.72 -9.12 -31.79
N THR A 77 -6.01 -9.13 -31.49
CA THR A 77 -6.64 -8.19 -30.54
C THR A 77 -7.35 -8.95 -29.41
N LYS A 78 -7.39 -8.36 -28.21
CA LYS A 78 -8.18 -8.92 -27.07
C LYS A 78 -9.69 -8.67 -27.23
N LYS A 79 -10.08 -7.64 -27.98
CA LYS A 79 -11.48 -7.25 -28.27
C LYS A 79 -11.84 -7.56 -29.73
N LYS A 80 -13.12 -7.86 -29.98
CA LYS A 80 -13.63 -8.16 -31.33
C LYS A 80 -13.43 -6.93 -32.23
N PRO A 81 -12.75 -7.06 -33.38
CA PRO A 81 -12.71 -5.98 -34.36
C PRO A 81 -14.11 -5.75 -34.92
N GLY A 82 -14.65 -4.53 -34.83
CA GLY A 82 -15.96 -4.22 -35.40
C GLY A 82 -16.46 -2.78 -35.16
N THR A 83 -16.38 -1.99 -36.23
CA THR A 83 -17.33 -0.94 -36.67
C THR A 83 -17.49 0.33 -35.82
N GLY A 84 -16.78 1.39 -36.22
CA GLY A 84 -17.14 2.80 -35.98
C GLY A 84 -16.76 3.38 -34.61
N GLU A 85 -15.80 4.31 -34.64
CA GLU A 85 -15.45 5.32 -33.61
C GLU A 85 -15.10 4.77 -32.20
N THR A 86 -13.94 5.04 -31.60
CA THR A 86 -13.16 6.27 -31.52
C THR A 86 -11.68 5.94 -31.31
N ASN A 87 -10.83 6.93 -31.57
CA ASN A 87 -9.43 6.95 -31.15
C ASN A 87 -9.31 6.55 -29.68
N ASP A 88 -8.75 5.38 -29.40
CA ASP A 88 -8.21 5.11 -28.07
C ASP A 88 -6.91 4.33 -28.23
N SER A 89 -5.83 5.02 -27.87
CA SER A 89 -4.48 4.50 -27.71
C SER A 89 -4.51 3.18 -26.96
N GLY A 90 -3.75 2.21 -27.45
CA GLY A 90 -3.68 0.86 -26.90
C GLY A 90 -3.45 0.83 -25.39
N GLU A 91 -4.53 0.65 -24.64
CA GLU A 91 -4.47 0.13 -23.29
C GLU A 91 -4.84 -1.34 -23.35
N GLU A 92 -3.80 -2.18 -23.23
CA GLU A 92 -3.98 -3.55 -22.85
C GLU A 92 -4.78 -3.60 -21.55
N PHE A 93 -6.05 -4.00 -21.63
CA PHE A 93 -6.78 -4.48 -20.46
C PHE A 93 -6.11 -5.78 -19.99
N SER A 94 -5.02 -5.62 -19.24
CA SER A 94 -4.53 -6.64 -18.33
C SER A 94 -5.62 -6.84 -17.28
N GLN A 95 -6.00 -8.09 -17.02
CA GLN A 95 -6.84 -8.44 -15.88
C GLN A 95 -6.10 -8.03 -14.61
N THR A 96 -6.25 -6.77 -14.22
CA THR A 96 -5.66 -6.24 -13.00
C THR A 96 -6.38 -6.94 -11.86
N LYS A 97 -5.62 -7.68 -11.03
CA LYS A 97 -6.14 -8.25 -9.79
C LYS A 97 -6.89 -7.15 -9.03
N SER A 98 -8.07 -7.52 -8.53
CA SER A 98 -8.95 -6.58 -7.83
C SER A 98 -8.38 -6.16 -6.47
N TYR A 99 -7.37 -6.86 -5.96
CA TYR A 99 -6.66 -6.52 -4.73
C TYR A 99 -5.19 -6.19 -5.01
N PHE A 100 -4.58 -5.37 -4.15
CA PHE A 100 -3.16 -5.06 -4.18
C PHE A 100 -2.63 -4.86 -2.75
N ILE A 101 -1.34 -5.13 -2.55
CA ILE A 101 -0.64 -4.87 -1.29
C ILE A 101 0.06 -3.54 -1.41
N PHE A 102 -0.10 -2.67 -0.41
CA PHE A 102 0.57 -1.38 -0.36
C PHE A 102 1.35 -1.24 0.93
N SER A 103 2.68 -1.17 0.81
CA SER A 103 3.61 -1.04 1.91
C SER A 103 4.21 0.37 1.91
N GLU A 104 4.16 1.04 3.05
CA GLU A 104 4.67 2.41 3.23
C GLU A 104 5.69 2.45 4.37
N SER A 105 6.76 3.21 4.17
CA SER A 105 7.76 3.53 5.19
C SER A 105 7.97 5.03 5.22
N GLY A 106 8.16 5.61 6.40
CA GLY A 106 8.20 7.06 6.51
C GLY A 106 8.65 7.59 7.86
N ILE A 107 8.58 8.91 7.97
CA ILE A 107 8.97 9.66 9.16
C ILE A 107 7.89 10.68 9.54
N LEU A 108 7.81 10.99 10.84
CA LEU A 108 6.83 11.93 11.39
C LEU A 108 7.47 13.17 12.04
N PRO A 109 8.03 14.12 11.26
CA PRO A 109 8.57 15.37 11.79
C PRO A 109 7.47 16.35 12.27
N GLY A 110 7.87 17.36 13.05
CA GLY A 110 7.05 18.56 13.25
C GLY A 110 6.24 18.64 14.55
N ASN A 111 6.76 18.11 15.66
CA ASN A 111 6.17 18.36 16.98
C ASN A 111 7.29 18.65 18.02
N PRO A 112 7.48 19.92 18.43
CA PRO A 112 8.60 20.33 19.28
C PRO A 112 8.46 19.83 20.72
N ASP A 113 7.22 19.59 21.18
CA ASP A 113 6.90 19.21 22.56
C ASP A 113 7.18 17.73 22.88
N ASN A 114 7.75 17.01 21.91
CA ASN A 114 8.03 15.59 22.01
C ASN A 114 9.52 15.26 21.94
N MET A 115 9.96 14.36 22.82
CA MET A 115 11.33 13.86 22.85
C MET A 115 11.78 13.23 21.52
N ASN A 116 10.92 12.44 20.88
CA ASN A 116 11.21 11.88 19.56
C ASN A 116 10.77 12.87 18.47
N LYS A 117 11.76 13.56 17.89
CA LYS A 117 11.58 14.59 16.87
C LYS A 117 11.12 14.02 15.53
N MET A 118 11.53 12.81 15.17
CA MET A 118 11.23 12.17 13.88
C MET A 118 11.03 10.64 14.02
N PRO A 119 9.90 10.18 14.58
CA PRO A 119 9.53 8.77 14.65
C PRO A 119 9.51 8.13 13.27
N PHE A 120 10.08 6.93 13.18
CA PHE A 120 9.97 6.08 12.00
C PHE A 120 8.65 5.30 12.03
N ILE A 121 8.00 5.21 10.87
CA ILE A 121 6.75 4.48 10.71
C ILE A 121 6.86 3.50 9.54
N PHE A 122 6.28 2.32 9.72
CA PHE A 122 6.12 1.33 8.68
C PHE A 122 4.69 0.82 8.70
N HIS A 123 4.02 0.79 7.55
CA HIS A 123 2.63 0.37 7.40
C HIS A 123 2.51 -0.58 6.22
N THR A 124 1.65 -1.58 6.35
CA THR A 124 1.28 -2.46 5.24
C THR A 124 -0.24 -2.58 5.21
N THR A 125 -0.82 -2.35 4.05
CA THR A 125 -2.26 -2.39 3.82
C THR A 125 -2.58 -3.36 2.68
N VAL A 126 -3.66 -4.10 2.84
CA VAL A 126 -4.26 -4.90 1.77
C VAL A 126 -5.48 -4.12 1.28
N ASN A 127 -5.48 -3.78 0.00
CA ASN A 127 -6.46 -2.89 -0.59
C ASN A 127 -7.25 -3.60 -1.68
N TYR A 128 -8.53 -3.29 -1.77
CA TYR A 128 -9.43 -3.73 -2.82
C TYR A 128 -9.85 -2.54 -3.68
N ARG A 129 -9.81 -2.71 -5.00
CA ARG A 129 -10.23 -1.70 -5.98
C ARG A 129 -11.75 -1.75 -6.09
N LEU A 130 -12.42 -0.79 -5.47
CA LEU A 130 -13.88 -0.64 -5.49
C LEU A 130 -14.37 -0.08 -6.83
N LEU A 131 -13.68 0.93 -7.33
CA LEU A 131 -13.91 1.58 -8.62
C LEU A 131 -12.57 1.77 -9.32
N GLU A 132 -12.57 2.16 -10.60
CA GLU A 132 -11.34 2.40 -11.36
C GLU A 132 -10.37 3.34 -10.65
N LYS A 133 -10.89 4.37 -9.96
CA LYS A 133 -10.13 5.38 -9.23
C LYS A 133 -10.14 5.23 -7.72
N LEU A 134 -11.08 4.47 -7.15
CA LEU A 134 -11.27 4.36 -5.71
C LEU A 134 -10.87 2.97 -5.21
N SER A 135 -10.04 2.93 -4.17
CA SER A 135 -9.64 1.71 -3.48
C SER A 135 -9.83 1.88 -1.99
N ALA A 136 -10.16 0.79 -1.29
CA ALA A 136 -10.28 0.78 0.16
C ALA A 136 -9.59 -0.47 0.72
N GLY A 137 -9.03 -0.36 1.92
CA GLY A 137 -8.25 -1.43 2.50
C GLY A 137 -8.20 -1.41 4.01
N LEU A 138 -7.54 -2.44 4.52
CA LEU A 138 -7.22 -2.61 5.93
C LEU A 138 -5.71 -2.83 6.02
N GLY A 139 -5.09 -2.28 7.06
CA GLY A 139 -3.67 -2.44 7.26
C GLY A 139 -3.26 -2.37 8.71
N ALA A 140 -2.06 -2.88 8.93
CA ALA A 140 -1.38 -2.79 10.21
C ALA A 140 0.05 -2.31 9.97
N GLY A 141 0.66 -1.77 11.02
CA GLY A 141 2.02 -1.23 10.93
C GLY A 141 2.77 -1.36 12.23
N VAL A 142 3.95 -0.75 12.27
CA VAL A 142 4.74 -0.57 13.47
C VAL A 142 5.26 0.87 13.47
N GLU A 143 5.06 1.55 14.58
CA GLU A 143 5.50 2.94 14.75
C GLU A 143 6.41 3.06 15.97
N PHE A 144 7.60 3.59 15.72
CA PHE A 144 8.65 3.72 16.72
C PHE A 144 8.67 5.15 17.25
N TYR A 145 7.83 5.41 18.25
CA TYR A 145 7.84 6.68 18.98
C TYR A 145 8.88 6.60 20.11
N LYS A 146 8.46 6.78 21.36
CA LYS A 146 9.25 6.35 22.52
C LYS A 146 9.00 4.89 22.85
N GLU A 147 7.75 4.49 22.68
CA GLU A 147 7.29 3.12 22.82
C GLU A 147 6.88 2.62 21.42
N THR A 148 6.85 1.30 21.27
CA THR A 148 6.41 0.68 20.02
C THR A 148 4.88 0.53 20.01
N TYR A 149 4.26 1.09 18.97
CA TYR A 149 2.81 0.99 18.74
C TYR A 149 2.50 0.17 17.48
N LEU A 150 1.45 -0.63 17.56
CA LEU A 150 0.80 -1.34 16.46
C LEU A 150 -0.42 -0.52 16.01
N PRO A 151 -0.29 0.35 15.01
CA PRO A 151 -1.45 0.94 14.37
C PRO A 151 -2.22 -0.13 13.60
N VAL A 152 -3.53 -0.22 13.86
CA VAL A 152 -4.49 -0.94 13.02
C VAL A 152 -5.35 0.10 12.34
N THR A 153 -5.40 0.06 11.01
CA THR A 153 -5.96 1.13 10.20
C THR A 153 -6.87 0.61 9.11
N ILE A 154 -7.85 1.43 8.78
CA ILE A 154 -8.58 1.40 7.52
C ILE A 154 -8.03 2.51 6.63
N ASN A 155 -7.95 2.28 5.32
CA ASN A 155 -7.49 3.28 4.38
C ASN A 155 -8.39 3.38 3.16
N GLY A 156 -8.57 4.61 2.67
CA GLY A 156 -9.23 4.92 1.40
C GLY A 156 -8.25 5.65 0.50
N ILE A 157 -8.10 5.19 -0.73
CA ILE A 157 -7.17 5.74 -1.73
C ILE A 157 -7.99 6.15 -2.95
N TYR A 158 -7.85 7.41 -3.34
CA TYR A 158 -8.43 7.97 -4.55
C TYR A 158 -7.33 8.40 -5.52
N ARG A 159 -7.29 7.78 -6.70
CA ARG A 159 -6.40 8.17 -7.80
C ARG A 159 -7.08 9.22 -8.66
N PHE A 160 -6.43 10.35 -8.91
CA PHE A 160 -7.01 11.43 -9.72
C PHE A 160 -7.05 11.07 -11.22
N ASN A 161 -5.99 10.41 -11.69
CA ASN A 161 -5.87 9.91 -13.06
C ASN A 161 -5.24 8.51 -13.08
N ASN A 162 -5.20 7.89 -14.26
CA ASN A 162 -4.59 6.58 -14.49
C ASN A 162 -3.27 6.68 -15.27
N ASN A 163 -2.62 7.84 -15.27
CA ASN A 163 -1.39 8.05 -16.02
C ASN A 163 -0.20 7.39 -15.30
N ARG A 164 0.92 7.25 -16.01
CA ARG A 164 2.17 6.71 -15.46
C ARG A 164 2.64 7.42 -14.18
N ALA A 165 2.39 8.72 -14.07
CA ALA A 165 2.55 9.48 -12.84
C ALA A 165 1.17 9.97 -12.39
N ALA A 166 0.55 9.24 -11.48
CA ALA A 166 -0.79 9.48 -11.01
C ALA A 166 -0.77 10.15 -9.63
N PRO A 167 -1.24 11.40 -9.52
CA PRO A 167 -1.54 11.97 -8.22
C PRO A 167 -2.60 11.12 -7.52
N PHE A 168 -2.48 11.00 -6.20
CA PHE A 168 -3.47 10.32 -5.37
C PHE A 168 -3.70 11.07 -4.06
N ALA A 169 -4.89 10.90 -3.52
CA ALA A 169 -5.25 11.27 -2.16
C ALA A 169 -5.49 10.00 -1.35
N MET A 170 -5.02 9.97 -0.11
CA MET A 170 -5.26 8.86 0.79
C MET A 170 -5.68 9.36 2.16
N LEU A 171 -6.71 8.72 2.71
CA LEU A 171 -7.15 8.91 4.09
C LEU A 171 -6.94 7.61 4.84
N GLN A 172 -6.10 7.64 5.88
CA GLN A 172 -5.91 6.53 6.80
C GLN A 172 -6.49 6.89 8.17
N ALA A 173 -7.28 6.00 8.76
CA ALA A 173 -7.86 6.18 10.09
C ALA A 173 -7.79 4.88 10.89
N GLY A 174 -7.68 4.95 12.22
CA GLY A 174 -7.54 3.73 13.00
C GLY A 174 -7.23 3.93 14.48
N TYR A 175 -6.66 2.88 15.09
CA TYR A 175 -6.30 2.85 16.49
C TYR A 175 -4.87 2.31 16.68
N GLN A 176 -4.08 2.97 17.52
CA GLN A 176 -2.74 2.57 17.92
C GLN A 176 -2.84 1.71 19.18
N VAL A 177 -2.44 0.44 19.08
CA VAL A 177 -2.35 -0.46 20.23
C VAL A 177 -0.91 -0.45 20.75
N PRO A 178 -0.67 -0.16 22.04
CA PRO A 178 0.68 -0.25 22.61
C PRO A 178 1.11 -1.73 22.64
N ILE A 179 2.24 -2.05 22.01
CA ILE A 179 2.81 -3.41 22.03
C ILE A 179 3.64 -3.61 23.30
N GLU A 180 4.25 -2.55 23.78
CA GLU A 180 5.04 -2.55 25.00
C GLU A 180 4.16 -2.33 26.24
N GLY A 181 4.39 -3.14 27.28
CA GLY A 181 3.80 -2.94 28.61
C GLY A 181 4.51 -1.84 29.41
N SER A 182 5.06 -0.83 28.73
CA SER A 182 5.98 0.14 29.30
C SER A 182 5.26 1.09 30.25
N ARG A 183 5.92 1.30 31.39
CA ARG A 183 5.61 2.29 32.40
C ARG A 183 6.44 3.53 32.06
N THR A 184 5.99 4.30 31.08
CA THR A 184 6.72 5.51 30.65
C THR A 184 6.53 6.60 31.70
N LYS A 185 7.62 7.26 32.12
CA LYS A 185 7.56 8.39 33.07
C LYS A 185 6.92 9.64 32.45
N VAL A 186 6.31 10.52 33.25
CA VAL A 186 5.67 11.76 32.75
C VAL A 186 6.63 12.65 31.92
N VAL A 187 7.89 12.80 32.36
CA VAL A 187 8.96 13.57 31.67
C VAL A 187 9.20 13.11 30.23
N ASN A 188 8.85 11.86 29.97
CA ASN A 188 9.13 11.22 28.71
C ASN A 188 8.03 11.39 27.65
N VAL A 189 6.86 11.92 28.06
CA VAL A 189 5.68 12.13 27.21
C VAL A 189 5.43 13.61 26.93
N MET A 190 5.78 14.49 27.88
CA MET A 190 5.63 15.94 27.76
C MET A 190 6.95 16.63 28.10
N LEU A 191 7.38 17.60 27.28
CA LEU A 191 8.51 18.46 27.60
C LEU A 191 8.23 19.23 28.89
N ALA A 192 9.21 19.25 29.80
CA ALA A 192 9.18 20.06 31.01
C ALA A 192 9.25 21.55 30.65
N HIS A 193 8.12 22.14 30.29
CA HIS A 193 7.88 23.57 30.35
C HIS A 193 6.65 23.80 31.19
N THR A 194 6.87 24.03 32.48
CA THR A 194 5.87 24.57 33.39
C THR A 194 6.27 26.00 33.68
N ASP A 195 5.53 26.95 33.10
CA ASP A 195 5.37 28.26 33.69
C ASP A 195 4.74 28.06 35.07
N TYR A 196 5.53 28.36 36.09
CA TYR A 196 5.23 28.07 37.49
C TYR A 196 4.20 29.09 38.00
N ILE A 197 2.91 28.79 37.87
CA ILE A 197 1.85 29.59 38.54
C ILE A 197 1.43 28.86 39.82
N TRP A 198 1.93 29.38 40.94
CA TRP A 198 1.53 28.95 42.28
C TRP A 198 0.25 29.68 42.72
N PRO A 199 -0.71 29.00 43.38
CA PRO A 199 -0.72 27.60 43.78
C PRO A 199 -1.40 26.70 42.74
N GLY A 200 -0.68 25.70 42.23
CA GLY A 200 -1.18 24.73 41.25
C GLY A 200 -0.77 23.29 41.60
N PRO A 201 -1.49 22.27 41.10
CA PRO A 201 -1.25 20.86 41.43
C PRO A 201 0.19 20.45 41.12
N GLN A 202 0.91 19.92 42.13
CA GLN A 202 2.26 19.41 41.96
C GLN A 202 2.21 18.10 41.15
N VAL A 203 2.70 18.13 39.91
CA VAL A 203 2.84 16.95 39.05
C VAL A 203 4.22 16.32 39.32
N SER A 204 4.25 15.12 39.90
CA SER A 204 5.52 14.42 40.14
C SER A 204 6.03 13.83 38.84
N TYR A 205 7.20 14.28 38.42
CA TYR A 205 7.86 13.92 37.17
C TYR A 205 8.34 12.46 37.10
N ASP A 206 8.37 11.76 38.25
CA ASP A 206 8.76 10.34 38.35
C ASP A 206 7.58 9.35 38.21
N MET A 207 6.37 9.84 37.95
CA MET A 207 5.17 9.00 37.89
C MET A 207 5.14 8.08 36.67
N GLU A 208 4.79 6.81 36.90
CA GLU A 208 4.58 5.81 35.84
C GLU A 208 3.23 6.01 35.13
N LEU A 209 3.28 6.24 33.82
CA LEU A 209 2.11 6.25 32.94
C LEU A 209 2.00 4.91 32.20
N LYS A 210 0.78 4.36 32.14
CA LYS A 210 0.46 3.20 31.31
C LYS A 210 -0.21 3.67 30.03
N ALA A 211 0.43 3.42 28.88
CA ALA A 211 -0.17 3.66 27.57
C ALA A 211 -1.41 2.77 27.38
N ARG A 212 -2.52 3.38 26.96
CA ARG A 212 -3.76 2.67 26.60
C ARG A 212 -3.98 2.56 25.11
N GLY A 213 -3.18 3.28 24.32
CA GLY A 213 -3.38 3.43 22.88
C GLY A 213 -4.11 4.73 22.54
N GLY A 214 -4.53 4.85 21.28
CA GLY A 214 -5.07 6.10 20.80
C GLY A 214 -5.66 6.06 19.41
N ILE A 215 -6.48 7.05 19.09
CA ILE A 215 -7.02 7.23 17.74
C ILE A 215 -5.95 7.84 16.84
N LEU A 216 -5.96 7.45 15.56
CA LEU A 216 -5.08 8.01 14.53
C LEU A 216 -5.90 8.40 13.29
N LEU A 217 -5.52 9.52 12.70
CA LEU A 217 -6.06 10.02 11.43
C LEU A 217 -4.91 10.61 10.61
N ASN A 218 -4.85 10.26 9.32
CA ASN A 218 -3.79 10.69 8.42
C ASN A 218 -4.32 10.92 7.00
N PRO A 219 -4.88 12.12 6.73
CA PRO A 219 -5.05 12.60 5.37
C PRO A 219 -3.67 12.85 4.73
N SER A 220 -3.54 12.43 3.46
CA SER A 220 -2.29 12.53 2.71
C SER A 220 -2.55 12.71 1.21
N LEU A 221 -1.61 13.36 0.55
CA LEU A 221 -1.55 13.54 -0.90
C LEU A 221 -0.20 13.01 -1.38
N GLY A 222 -0.19 12.42 -2.55
CA GLY A 222 1.03 11.84 -3.09
C GLY A 222 1.00 11.67 -4.59
N ILE A 223 2.12 11.17 -5.10
CA ILE A 223 2.28 10.79 -6.51
C ILE A 223 2.65 9.31 -6.55
N MET A 224 1.98 8.58 -7.43
CA MET A 224 2.21 7.18 -7.74
C MET A 224 2.86 7.07 -9.10
N TRP A 225 4.05 6.48 -9.17
CA TRP A 225 4.71 6.16 -10.42
C TRP A 225 4.49 4.69 -10.77
N GLN A 226 3.77 4.47 -11.86
CA GLN A 226 3.57 3.15 -12.44
C GLN A 226 4.83 2.75 -13.21
N THR A 227 5.35 1.56 -12.90
CA THR A 227 6.42 0.95 -13.68
C THR A 227 5.83 -0.04 -14.67
N ARG A 228 6.65 -0.53 -15.61
CA ARG A 228 6.23 -1.62 -16.51
C ARG A 228 6.20 -2.99 -15.82
N SER A 229 6.64 -3.06 -14.56
CA SER A 229 6.61 -4.25 -13.73
C SER A 229 5.40 -4.24 -12.80
N ASP A 230 5.15 -5.34 -12.08
CA ASP A 230 4.03 -5.45 -11.13
C ASP A 230 4.18 -4.58 -9.86
N VAL A 231 5.24 -3.76 -9.77
CA VAL A 231 5.53 -2.88 -8.65
C VAL A 231 5.37 -1.41 -9.03
N ASN A 232 4.58 -0.64 -8.26
CA ASN A 232 4.49 0.82 -8.38
C ASN A 232 5.13 1.50 -7.19
N PHE A 233 5.77 2.64 -7.43
CA PHE A 233 6.40 3.46 -6.38
C PHE A 233 5.50 4.62 -5.99
N THR A 234 5.50 5.00 -4.73
CA THR A 234 4.73 6.15 -4.25
C THR A 234 5.56 7.05 -3.36
N PHE A 235 5.34 8.36 -3.46
CA PHE A 235 5.76 9.34 -2.47
C PHE A 235 4.53 10.10 -1.98
N SER A 236 4.38 10.25 -0.67
CA SER A 236 3.26 10.97 -0.07
C SER A 236 3.68 11.89 1.06
N VAL A 237 2.95 13.00 1.15
CA VAL A 237 3.02 13.98 2.21
C VAL A 237 1.63 14.08 2.83
N GLY A 238 1.55 14.09 4.15
CA GLY A 238 0.28 14.15 4.85
C GLY A 238 0.40 14.79 6.21
N TYR A 239 -0.73 14.86 6.89
CA TYR A 239 -0.84 15.35 8.26
C TYR A 239 -1.29 14.22 9.15
N ARG A 240 -0.53 13.91 10.20
CA ARG A 240 -0.83 12.86 11.17
C ARG A 240 -1.37 13.52 12.42
N PHE A 241 -2.67 13.34 12.64
CA PHE A 241 -3.33 13.59 13.92
C PHE A 241 -3.38 12.27 14.68
N HIS A 242 -2.82 12.20 15.87
CA HIS A 242 -3.05 11.06 16.76
C HIS A 242 -3.15 11.50 18.22
N ARG A 243 -4.10 10.91 18.95
CA ARG A 243 -4.38 11.22 20.36
C ARG A 243 -4.15 9.97 21.18
N LEU A 244 -3.10 9.97 21.99
CA LEU A 244 -2.76 8.86 22.88
C LEU A 244 -3.33 9.12 24.28
N ALA A 245 -4.01 8.11 24.83
CA ALA A 245 -4.50 8.13 26.20
C ALA A 245 -3.56 7.35 27.12
N TYR A 246 -3.14 7.99 28.20
CA TYR A 246 -2.34 7.40 29.26
C TYR A 246 -3.14 7.37 30.56
N ARG A 247 -3.05 6.28 31.32
CA ARG A 247 -3.63 6.20 32.66
C ARG A 247 -2.52 6.26 33.70
N ASN A 248 -2.66 7.18 34.65
CA ASN A 248 -1.81 7.20 35.83
C ASN A 248 -2.30 6.13 36.82
N LYS A 249 -1.37 5.29 37.33
CA LYS A 249 -1.69 4.24 38.31
C LYS A 249 -1.87 4.75 39.74
N GLU A 250 -1.21 5.85 40.10
CA GLU A 250 -1.15 6.36 41.48
C GLU A 250 -2.26 7.35 41.82
N LYS A 251 -2.69 8.16 40.84
CA LYS A 251 -3.67 9.24 41.07
C LYS A 251 -4.97 9.11 40.26
N GLU A 252 -5.17 7.96 39.61
CA GLU A 252 -6.35 7.63 38.79
C GLU A 252 -6.78 8.66 37.71
N TYR A 253 -5.93 9.61 37.34
CA TYR A 253 -6.23 10.54 36.24
C TYR A 253 -5.83 9.98 34.87
N ASN A 254 -6.58 10.37 33.85
CA ASN A 254 -6.28 10.07 32.44
C ASN A 254 -5.59 11.29 31.82
N LEU A 255 -4.43 11.07 31.20
CA LEU A 255 -3.71 12.08 30.43
C LEU A 255 -3.91 11.79 28.94
N ASN A 256 -4.51 12.72 28.22
CA ASN A 256 -4.61 12.65 26.76
C ASN A 256 -3.54 13.55 26.16
N VAL A 257 -2.74 13.00 25.25
CA VAL A 257 -1.67 13.74 24.58
C VAL A 257 -1.94 13.73 23.09
N ASP A 258 -2.04 14.93 22.54
CA ASP A 258 -2.28 15.17 21.12
C ASP A 258 -0.97 15.36 20.39
N TYR A 259 -0.82 14.57 19.34
CA TYR A 259 0.35 14.58 18.50
C TYR A 259 -0.07 14.94 17.09
N ASN A 260 0.31 16.16 16.72
CA ASN A 260 0.12 16.74 15.42
C ASN A 260 1.47 16.76 14.71
N ARG A 261 1.63 16.00 13.63
CA ARG A 261 2.90 15.83 12.93
C ARG A 261 2.69 15.83 11.41
N LEU A 262 3.69 16.27 10.66
CA LEU A 262 3.74 16.03 9.22
C LEU A 262 4.13 14.56 8.99
N SER A 263 3.57 13.91 7.98
CA SER A 263 3.99 12.57 7.56
C SER A 263 4.62 12.61 6.18
N LEU A 264 5.84 12.12 6.07
CA LEU A 264 6.54 11.92 4.79
C LEU A 264 6.73 10.42 4.60
N LYS A 265 6.20 9.86 3.52
CA LYS A 265 6.26 8.41 3.28
C LYS A 265 6.69 8.08 1.85
N LEU A 266 7.44 6.99 1.74
CA LEU A 266 7.74 6.27 0.52
C LEU A 266 7.03 4.93 0.56
N GLY A 267 6.48 4.50 -0.56
CA GLY A 267 5.73 3.25 -0.61
C GLY A 267 5.88 2.47 -1.89
N LEU A 268 5.52 1.20 -1.79
CA LEU A 268 5.54 0.20 -2.84
C LEU A 268 4.17 -0.46 -2.92
N ILE A 269 3.60 -0.48 -4.11
CA ILE A 269 2.35 -1.17 -4.42
C ILE A 269 2.68 -2.40 -5.25
N PHE A 270 2.19 -3.55 -4.80
CA PHE A 270 2.32 -4.83 -5.47
C PHE A 270 0.94 -5.24 -5.97
N ASN A 271 0.79 -5.38 -7.30
CA ASN A 271 -0.49 -5.68 -7.93
C ASN A 271 -0.79 -7.17 -8.07
#